data_AF-A0A1C3H5C9-F1
#
_entry.id   AF-A0A1C3H5C9-F1
#
_cell.length_a   1.000
_cell.length_b   1.000
_cell.length_c   1.000
_cell.angle_alpha   90.00
_cell.angle_beta   90.00
_cell.angle_gamma   90.00
#
_symmetry.space_group_name_H-M   'P 1'
#
loop_
_entity.id
_entity.type
_entity.pdbx_description
1 polymer ?
#
loop_
_entity_poly.entity_id
_entity_poly.type
_entity_poly.pdbx_seq_one_letter_code
_entity_poly.pdbx_strand_id
1 'polypeptide(L)'
;MNTFLQVQREGGREVRRQLKHYALPMIIAIGYRVRSSRGTQFRQWATRTLGEYLQKGFAIDDERLKNPPVGTVAAPDYFEELLERIRDIRASEKRVYLRVREIFTLAADYQPDYKETTQFFKVIQNKLHFACTGHTAAEIIHARADANKPMMGLTHTAGDEVRKKDITVAKNYLNEAEITNLNRVVTMWLDFAEDQAKRQKQIFLRDWQEKLEQFLTFNDREVLQGAGNISKKQVDEEDFYK
;
A
#
# COMPACT_ATOMS: atom_id res chain seq x y z
N MET A 1 5.20 -8.14 35.31
CA MET A 1 6.67 -8.26 35.47
C MET A 1 6.94 -9.74 35.52
N ASN A 2 7.59 -10.28 34.49
CA ASN A 2 7.73 -11.73 34.33
C ASN A 2 9.20 -12.10 34.54
N THR A 3 9.44 -13.14 35.32
CA THR A 3 10.79 -13.62 35.64
C THR A 3 11.05 -14.88 34.84
N PHE A 4 12.10 -14.88 34.03
CA PHE A 4 12.52 -16.04 33.25
C PHE A 4 13.91 -16.49 33.71
N LEU A 5 14.12 -17.81 33.77
CA LEU A 5 15.41 -18.41 34.05
C LEU A 5 16.24 -18.40 32.77
N GLN A 6 17.33 -17.64 32.76
CA GLN A 6 18.30 -17.70 31.67
C GLN A 6 19.59 -18.34 32.18
N VAL A 7 20.05 -19.37 31.46
CA VAL A 7 21.28 -20.09 31.75
C VAL A 7 22.32 -19.68 30.72
N GLN A 8 23.48 -19.19 31.17
CA GLN A 8 24.61 -18.86 30.32
C GLN A 8 25.89 -19.49 30.89
N ARG A 9 26.82 -19.87 30.01
CA ARG A 9 28.18 -20.27 30.40
C ARG A 9 29.06 -19.03 30.45
N GLU A 10 29.48 -18.64 31.64
CA GLU A 10 30.40 -17.51 31.87
C GLU A 10 31.71 -18.07 32.45
N GLY A 11 32.85 -17.86 31.78
CA GLY A 11 34.17 -18.24 32.30
C GLY A 11 34.32 -19.71 32.71
N GLY A 12 33.67 -20.64 31.99
CA GLY A 12 33.71 -22.08 32.29
C GLY A 12 32.70 -22.56 33.35
N ARG A 13 31.87 -21.66 33.91
CA ARG A 13 30.83 -22.01 34.91
C ARG A 13 29.44 -21.81 34.31
N GLU A 14 28.51 -22.70 34.66
CA GLU A 14 27.10 -22.56 34.31
C GLU A 14 26.42 -21.63 35.33
N VAL A 15 26.03 -20.43 34.88
CA VAL A 15 25.41 -19.41 35.73
C VAL A 15 23.93 -19.31 35.38
N ARG A 16 23.07 -19.48 36.40
CA ARG A 16 21.62 -19.32 36.29
C ARG A 16 21.22 -17.99 36.91
N ARG A 17 20.63 -17.10 36.11
CA ARG A 17 20.10 -15.82 36.62
C ARG A 17 18.61 -15.74 36.32
N GLN A 18 17.86 -15.29 37.33
CA GLN A 18 16.48 -14.86 37.13
C GLN A 18 16.51 -13.43 36.59
N LEU A 19 16.25 -13.29 35.29
CA LEU A 19 16.17 -11.97 34.64
C LEU A 19 14.73 -11.50 34.66
N LYS A 20 14.57 -10.23 35.07
CA LYS A 20 13.29 -9.54 35.13
C LYS A 20 13.00 -8.93 33.76
N HIS A 21 11.93 -9.39 33.10
CA HIS A 21 11.44 -8.77 31.87
C HIS A 21 10.38 -7.72 32.21
N TYR A 22 10.57 -6.53 31.66
CA TYR A 22 9.67 -5.40 31.82
C TYR A 22 8.86 -5.20 30.54
N ALA A 23 7.56 -5.00 30.69
CA ALA A 23 6.69 -4.72 29.54
C ALA A 23 7.05 -3.36 28.92
N LEU A 24 6.94 -3.25 27.60
CA LEU A 24 7.25 -2.01 26.87
C LEU A 24 6.54 -0.76 27.44
N PRO A 25 5.23 -0.80 27.80
CA PRO A 25 4.56 0.35 28.41
C PRO A 25 5.21 0.81 29.72
N MET A 26 5.73 -0.13 30.53
CA MET A 26 6.43 0.19 31.76
C MET A 26 7.80 0.82 31.48
N ILE A 27 8.54 0.31 30.49
CA ILE A 27 9.82 0.88 30.08
C ILE A 27 9.63 2.31 29.58
N ILE A 28 8.61 2.56 28.76
CA ILE A 28 8.26 3.89 28.26
C ILE A 28 7.91 4.82 29.44
N ALA A 29 6.99 4.40 30.33
CA ALA A 29 6.54 5.22 31.45
C ALA A 29 7.68 5.61 32.40
N ILE A 30 8.59 4.68 32.71
CA ILE A 30 9.75 4.92 33.56
C ILE A 30 10.79 5.77 32.82
N GLY A 31 11.06 5.46 31.55
CA GLY A 31 12.07 6.12 30.72
C GLY A 31 11.89 7.64 30.65
N TYR A 32 10.64 8.11 30.57
CA TYR A 32 10.35 9.54 30.60
C TYR A 32 10.54 10.19 31.97
N ARG A 33 10.31 9.47 33.07
CA ARG A 33 10.29 10.01 34.44
C ARG A 33 11.64 9.98 35.16
N VAL A 34 12.52 9.03 34.83
CA VAL A 34 13.78 8.85 35.57
C VAL A 34 14.85 9.86 35.16
N ARG A 35 15.62 10.36 36.14
CA ARG A 35 16.69 11.36 35.93
C ARG A 35 18.09 10.75 35.76
N SER A 36 18.18 9.45 35.43
CA SER A 36 19.45 8.76 35.22
C SER A 36 20.06 9.07 33.84
N SER A 37 21.34 8.78 33.66
CA SER A 37 22.03 8.85 32.36
C SER A 37 21.30 8.05 31.27
N ARG A 38 20.87 6.82 31.59
CA ARG A 38 20.04 5.98 30.71
C ARG A 38 18.67 6.62 30.39
N GLY A 39 18.04 7.27 31.37
CA GLY A 39 16.79 8.02 31.14
C GLY A 39 16.98 9.20 30.19
N THR A 40 18.11 9.90 30.29
CA THR A 40 18.47 10.98 29.36
C THR A 40 18.69 10.45 27.95
N GLN A 41 19.42 9.34 27.79
CA GLN A 41 19.59 8.68 26.48
C GLN A 41 18.24 8.24 25.88
N PHE A 42 17.35 7.64 26.69
CA PHE A 42 16.02 7.26 26.25
C PHE A 42 15.21 8.47 25.77
N ARG A 43 15.20 9.58 26.52
CA ARG A 43 14.50 10.79 26.10
C ARG A 43 15.07 11.38 24.82
N GLN A 44 16.39 11.43 24.67
CA GLN A 44 17.02 11.90 23.42
C GLN A 44 16.60 11.04 22.23
N TRP A 45 16.66 9.71 22.37
CA TRP A 45 16.21 8.78 21.35
C TRP A 45 14.71 8.98 21.03
N ALA A 46 13.86 9.03 22.05
CA ALA A 46 12.41 9.14 21.86
C ALA A 46 12.01 10.48 21.22
N THR A 47 12.62 11.59 21.64
CA THR A 47 12.41 12.91 21.02
C THR A 47 12.81 12.89 19.55
N ARG A 48 13.94 12.26 19.20
CA ARG A 48 14.37 12.12 17.80
C ARG A 48 13.37 11.30 16.98
N THR A 49 12.98 10.13 17.47
CA THR A 49 12.05 9.22 16.77
C THR A 49 10.66 9.82 16.61
N LEU A 50 10.12 10.45 17.67
CA LEU A 50 8.82 11.13 17.61
C LEU A 50 8.88 12.37 16.71
N GLY A 51 9.97 13.14 16.78
CA GLY A 51 10.18 14.30 15.91
C GLY A 51 10.22 13.91 14.44
N GLU A 52 10.93 12.82 14.11
CA GLU A 52 10.94 12.27 12.76
C GLU A 52 9.56 11.85 12.28
N TYR A 53 8.82 11.12 13.12
CA TYR A 53 7.45 10.71 12.80
C TYR A 53 6.52 11.91 12.59
N LEU A 54 6.58 12.94 13.45
CA LEU A 54 5.77 14.14 13.33
C LEU A 54 6.08 14.96 12.07
N GLN A 55 7.35 14.99 11.65
CA GLN A 55 7.78 15.76 10.48
C GLN A 55 7.54 15.01 9.16
N LYS A 56 7.86 13.71 9.11
CA LYS A 56 7.86 12.90 7.87
C LYS A 56 6.62 12.01 7.72
N GLY A 57 5.93 11.70 8.81
CA GLY A 57 4.84 10.74 8.87
C GLY A 57 5.28 9.27 9.06
N PHE A 58 6.57 9.01 9.24
CA PHE A 58 7.12 7.67 9.49
C PHE A 58 8.42 7.74 10.30
N ALA A 59 8.79 6.64 10.98
CA ALA A 59 10.09 6.46 11.60
C ALA A 59 10.55 5.02 11.34
N ILE A 60 11.77 4.85 10.82
CA ILE A 60 12.31 3.56 10.37
C ILE A 60 13.68 3.33 11.01
N ASP A 61 13.94 2.09 11.41
CA ASP A 61 15.25 1.65 11.89
C ASP A 61 16.00 0.95 10.75
N ASP A 62 16.64 1.74 9.89
CA ASP A 62 17.27 1.25 8.66
C ASP A 62 18.34 0.19 8.93
N GLU A 63 19.14 0.37 9.97
CA GLU A 63 20.21 -0.57 10.31
C GLU A 63 19.66 -1.92 10.76
N ARG A 64 18.54 -1.93 11.50
CA ARG A 64 17.87 -3.18 11.85
C ARG A 64 17.25 -3.88 10.64
N LEU A 65 16.67 -3.13 9.71
CA LEU A 65 16.05 -3.70 8.50
C LEU A 65 17.09 -4.20 7.50
N LYS A 66 18.27 -3.56 7.41
CA LYS A 66 19.39 -4.04 6.58
C LYS A 66 20.06 -5.29 7.15
N ASN A 67 20.04 -5.45 8.47
CA ASN A 67 20.73 -6.53 9.18
C ASN A 67 19.71 -7.40 9.93
N PRO A 68 18.96 -8.26 9.23
CA PRO A 68 17.98 -9.14 9.88
C PRO A 68 18.70 -10.03 10.92
N PRO A 69 18.06 -10.33 12.06
CA PRO A 69 18.67 -11.14 13.11
C PRO A 69 18.99 -12.55 12.59
N VAL A 70 20.29 -12.84 12.42
CA VAL A 70 20.78 -14.19 12.06
C VAL A 70 21.15 -14.93 13.35
N GLY A 71 20.35 -15.92 13.78
CA GLY A 71 20.69 -16.79 14.92
C GLY A 71 19.54 -17.10 15.89
N THR A 72 19.88 -17.68 17.05
CA THR A 72 18.94 -18.29 18.02
C THR A 72 18.04 -17.33 18.79
N VAL A 73 18.14 -16.02 18.56
CA VAL A 73 17.19 -15.02 19.07
C VAL A 73 16.39 -14.50 17.88
N ALA A 74 15.28 -15.17 17.60
CA ALA A 74 14.32 -14.78 16.57
C ALA A 74 13.57 -13.53 17.03
N ALA A 75 14.16 -12.34 16.87
CA ALA A 75 13.35 -11.15 16.76
C ALA A 75 12.59 -11.24 15.41
N PRO A 76 11.27 -10.98 15.36
CA PRO A 76 10.53 -11.08 14.11
C PRO A 76 11.08 -10.08 13.09
N ASP A 77 11.31 -10.56 11.87
CA ASP A 77 11.64 -9.71 10.74
C ASP A 77 10.34 -9.14 10.15
N TYR A 78 10.22 -7.81 10.18
CA TYR A 78 9.04 -7.07 9.70
C TYR A 78 9.28 -6.42 8.33
N PHE A 79 10.37 -6.76 7.63
CA PHE A 79 10.72 -6.15 6.36
C PHE A 79 9.64 -6.38 5.28
N GLU A 80 9.12 -7.61 5.18
CA GLU A 80 8.03 -7.93 4.23
C GLU A 80 6.74 -7.16 4.53
N GLU A 81 6.35 -7.04 5.81
CA GLU A 81 5.19 -6.24 6.21
C GLU A 81 5.36 -4.76 5.87
N LEU A 82 6.58 -4.21 6.06
CA LEU A 82 6.88 -2.84 5.67
C LEU A 82 6.77 -2.65 4.14
N LEU A 83 7.30 -3.59 3.36
CA LEU A 83 7.19 -3.56 1.90
C LEU A 83 5.73 -3.60 1.44
N GLU A 84 4.90 -4.44 2.06
CA GLU A 84 3.47 -4.52 1.76
C GLU A 84 2.75 -3.19 2.07
N ARG A 85 3.00 -2.60 3.24
CA ARG A 85 2.47 -1.27 3.59
C ARG A 85 2.89 -0.20 2.58
N ILE A 86 4.15 -0.20 2.14
CA ILE A 86 4.64 0.74 1.11
C ILE A 86 3.91 0.52 -0.22
N ARG A 87 3.71 -0.74 -0.64
CA ARG A 87 2.97 -1.07 -1.87
C ARG A 87 1.52 -0.59 -1.79
N ASP A 88 0.83 -0.81 -0.67
CA ASP A 88 -0.55 -0.33 -0.52
C ASP A 88 -0.63 1.21 -0.50
N ILE A 89 0.27 1.89 0.21
CA ILE A 89 0.35 3.36 0.17
C ILE A 89 0.57 3.85 -1.27
N ARG A 90 1.49 3.23 -2.01
CA ARG A 90 1.80 3.61 -3.40
C ARG A 90 0.64 3.35 -4.34
N ALA A 91 -0.08 2.25 -4.15
CA ALA A 91 -1.23 1.84 -4.94
C ALA A 91 -2.56 2.44 -4.46
N SER A 92 -2.55 3.30 -3.44
CA SER A 92 -3.71 4.12 -3.12
C SER A 92 -4.10 4.98 -4.33
N GLU A 93 -5.39 5.01 -4.68
CA GLU A 93 -5.87 5.68 -5.91
C GLU A 93 -5.38 7.13 -6.01
N LYS A 94 -5.28 7.83 -4.89
CA LYS A 94 -4.74 9.20 -4.83
C LYS A 94 -3.26 9.26 -5.21
N ARG A 95 -2.42 8.35 -4.70
CA ARG A 95 -0.98 8.32 -5.02
C ARG A 95 -0.74 7.86 -6.44
N VAL A 96 -1.47 6.84 -6.90
CA VAL A 96 -1.47 6.40 -8.29
C VAL A 96 -1.85 7.57 -9.19
N TYR A 97 -2.99 8.21 -8.96
CA TYR A 97 -3.43 9.35 -9.75
C TYR A 97 -2.39 10.47 -9.81
N LEU A 98 -1.83 10.89 -8.67
CA LEU A 98 -0.80 11.93 -8.63
C LEU A 98 0.44 11.51 -9.43
N ARG A 99 0.91 10.28 -9.26
CA ARG A 99 2.13 9.81 -9.92
C ARG A 99 1.94 9.59 -11.42
N VAL A 100 0.82 8.98 -11.79
CA VAL A 100 0.40 8.80 -13.17
C VAL A 100 0.25 10.16 -13.85
N ARG A 101 -0.36 11.14 -13.18
CA ARG A 101 -0.44 12.51 -13.66
C ARG A 101 0.94 13.14 -13.85
N GLU A 102 1.86 13.01 -12.90
CA GLU A 102 3.23 13.53 -13.05
C GLU A 102 3.95 12.93 -14.26
N ILE A 103 3.86 11.60 -14.44
CA ILE A 103 4.48 10.91 -15.57
C ILE A 103 3.85 11.33 -16.90
N PHE A 104 2.52 11.43 -16.95
CA PHE A 104 1.80 11.73 -18.19
C PHE A 104 1.66 13.21 -18.49
N THR A 105 1.89 14.11 -17.54
CA THR A 105 2.11 15.53 -17.84
C THR A 105 3.34 15.77 -18.71
N LEU A 106 4.24 14.78 -18.80
CA LEU A 106 5.37 14.80 -19.74
C LEU A 106 4.97 14.37 -21.16
N ALA A 107 3.74 13.84 -21.34
CA ALA A 107 3.25 13.53 -22.67
C ALA A 107 2.94 14.82 -23.44
N ALA A 108 3.26 14.85 -24.72
CA ALA A 108 3.20 16.07 -25.52
C ALA A 108 1.76 16.60 -25.74
N ASP A 109 0.78 15.71 -25.71
CA ASP A 109 -0.65 15.98 -25.93
C ASP A 109 -1.48 16.02 -24.64
N TYR A 110 -0.84 15.96 -23.46
CA TYR A 110 -1.56 15.96 -22.19
C TYR A 110 -2.19 17.34 -21.90
N GLN A 111 -3.52 17.36 -21.75
CA GLN A 111 -4.27 18.50 -21.23
C GLN A 111 -5.23 18.06 -20.11
N PRO A 112 -5.16 18.62 -18.89
CA PRO A 112 -5.97 18.17 -17.75
C PRO A 112 -7.48 18.20 -17.99
N ASP A 113 -7.95 19.22 -18.72
CA ASP A 113 -9.38 19.51 -18.87
C ASP A 113 -10.01 18.85 -20.11
N TYR A 114 -9.22 18.06 -20.85
CA TYR A 114 -9.68 17.40 -22.07
C TYR A 114 -10.43 16.12 -21.75
N LYS A 115 -11.50 15.85 -22.52
CA LYS A 115 -12.31 14.64 -22.37
C LYS A 115 -11.47 13.39 -22.65
N GLU A 116 -10.53 13.51 -23.57
CA GLU A 116 -9.57 12.51 -23.99
C GLU A 116 -8.69 12.06 -22.81
N THR A 117 -8.20 12.99 -22.00
CA THR A 117 -7.42 12.71 -20.78
C THR A 117 -8.24 11.94 -19.76
N THR A 118 -9.48 12.37 -19.50
CA THR A 118 -10.38 11.68 -18.57
C THR A 118 -10.69 10.25 -19.06
N GLN A 119 -10.93 10.09 -20.37
CA GLN A 119 -11.17 8.78 -20.97
C GLN A 119 -9.94 7.88 -20.87
N PHE A 120 -8.76 8.43 -21.11
CA PHE A 120 -7.49 7.72 -21.01
C PHE A 120 -7.27 7.14 -19.59
N PHE A 121 -7.50 7.93 -18.54
CA PHE A 121 -7.39 7.43 -17.15
C PHE A 121 -8.38 6.30 -16.85
N LYS A 122 -9.63 6.40 -17.34
CA LYS A 122 -10.63 5.33 -17.21
C LYS A 122 -10.18 4.04 -17.89
N VAL A 123 -9.61 4.15 -19.09
CA VAL A 123 -9.07 2.99 -19.84
C VAL A 123 -7.96 2.31 -19.07
N ILE A 124 -7.00 3.07 -18.54
CA ILE A 124 -5.91 2.52 -17.72
C ILE A 124 -6.44 1.83 -16.47
N GLN A 125 -7.35 2.48 -15.74
CA GLN A 125 -7.95 1.92 -14.53
C GLN A 125 -8.66 0.58 -14.85
N ASN A 126 -9.49 0.54 -15.89
CA ASN A 126 -10.19 -0.68 -16.27
C ASN A 126 -9.25 -1.80 -16.72
N LYS A 127 -8.18 -1.49 -17.47
CA LYS A 127 -7.18 -2.50 -17.85
C LYS A 127 -6.45 -3.07 -16.63
N LEU A 128 -6.10 -2.23 -15.66
CA LEU A 128 -5.43 -2.66 -14.42
C LEU A 128 -6.35 -3.50 -13.53
N HIS A 129 -7.62 -3.13 -13.38
CA HIS A 129 -8.59 -3.97 -12.66
C HIS A 129 -8.78 -5.30 -13.36
N PHE A 130 -9.03 -5.29 -14.68
CA PHE A 130 -9.26 -6.50 -15.45
C PHE A 130 -8.07 -7.46 -15.37
N ALA A 131 -6.84 -6.96 -15.49
CA ALA A 131 -5.62 -7.77 -15.37
C ALA A 131 -5.42 -8.43 -14.00
N CYS A 132 -6.19 -8.03 -12.99
CA CYS A 132 -6.12 -8.58 -11.64
C CYS A 132 -7.36 -9.40 -11.26
N THR A 133 -8.53 -9.10 -11.84
CA THR A 133 -9.83 -9.66 -11.41
C THR A 133 -10.63 -10.31 -12.54
N GLY A 134 -10.24 -10.13 -13.81
CA GLY A 134 -11.05 -10.49 -14.97
C GLY A 134 -12.25 -9.57 -15.20
N HIS A 135 -12.35 -8.46 -14.45
CA HIS A 135 -13.49 -7.55 -14.48
C HIS A 135 -13.06 -6.07 -14.51
N THR A 136 -13.79 -5.25 -15.24
CA THR A 136 -13.68 -3.79 -15.19
C THR A 136 -14.18 -3.24 -13.85
N ALA A 137 -13.88 -1.97 -13.55
CA ALA A 137 -14.35 -1.34 -12.32
C ALA A 137 -15.88 -1.36 -12.18
N ALA A 138 -16.60 -1.15 -13.28
CA ALA A 138 -18.07 -1.18 -13.30
C ALA A 138 -18.60 -2.60 -13.05
N GLU A 139 -18.02 -3.62 -13.68
CA GLU A 139 -18.40 -5.02 -13.48
C GLU A 139 -18.15 -5.48 -12.04
N ILE A 140 -17.04 -5.06 -11.43
CA ILE A 140 -16.74 -5.35 -10.01
C ILE A 140 -17.84 -4.77 -9.11
N ILE A 141 -18.16 -3.48 -9.28
CA ILE A 141 -19.17 -2.81 -8.45
C ILE A 141 -20.53 -3.47 -8.65
N HIS A 142 -20.96 -3.66 -9.90
CA HIS A 142 -22.25 -4.28 -10.22
C HIS A 142 -22.39 -5.69 -9.63
N ALA A 143 -21.34 -6.51 -9.71
CA ALA A 143 -21.40 -7.88 -9.23
C ALA A 143 -21.31 -8.01 -7.70
N ARG A 144 -20.76 -7.00 -7.00
CA ARG A 144 -20.37 -7.14 -5.58
C ARG A 144 -21.09 -6.19 -4.64
N ALA A 145 -21.55 -5.03 -5.11
CA ALA A 145 -22.31 -4.09 -4.32
C ALA A 145 -23.71 -4.65 -4.03
N ASP A 146 -24.03 -4.82 -2.75
CA ASP A 146 -25.31 -5.40 -2.32
C ASP A 146 -25.76 -4.79 -1.00
N ALA A 147 -26.88 -4.05 -1.04
CA ALA A 147 -27.45 -3.38 0.12
C ALA A 147 -27.83 -4.33 1.27
N ASN A 148 -28.03 -5.63 0.98
CA ASN A 148 -28.37 -6.63 1.98
C ASN A 148 -27.15 -7.18 2.73
N LYS A 149 -25.93 -6.86 2.29
CA LYS A 149 -24.70 -7.29 2.95
C LYS A 149 -24.22 -6.24 3.96
N PRO A 150 -23.54 -6.67 5.04
CA PRO A 150 -22.81 -5.75 5.90
C PRO A 150 -21.91 -4.84 5.07
N MET A 151 -21.94 -3.53 5.37
CA MET A 151 -21.18 -2.51 4.65
C MET A 151 -21.37 -2.53 3.12
N MET A 152 -22.53 -2.93 2.62
CA MET A 152 -22.84 -3.10 1.19
C MET A 152 -21.94 -4.09 0.44
N GLY A 153 -21.23 -4.98 1.15
CA GLY A 153 -20.26 -5.91 0.55
C GLY A 153 -18.85 -5.33 0.36
N LEU A 154 -18.57 -4.14 0.91
CA LEU A 154 -17.23 -3.57 0.96
C LEU A 154 -16.31 -4.45 1.81
N THR A 155 -15.09 -4.64 1.33
CA THR A 155 -14.01 -5.40 1.97
C THR A 155 -12.95 -4.48 2.58
N HIS A 156 -12.87 -3.25 2.07
CA HIS A 156 -11.93 -2.22 2.52
C HIS A 156 -12.69 -0.89 2.66
N THR A 157 -12.62 -0.25 3.82
CA THR A 157 -13.20 1.09 4.05
C THR A 157 -12.19 2.01 4.72
N ALA A 158 -12.25 3.31 4.39
CA ALA A 158 -11.37 4.32 4.99
C ALA A 158 -11.81 4.73 6.42
N GLY A 159 -12.93 4.19 6.92
CA GLY A 159 -13.47 4.47 8.24
C GLY A 159 -14.60 3.51 8.61
N ASP A 160 -15.13 3.67 9.82
CA ASP A 160 -16.14 2.78 10.42
C ASP A 160 -17.54 2.92 9.77
N GLU A 161 -17.80 4.01 9.05
CA GLU A 161 -19.06 4.28 8.36
C GLU A 161 -18.88 4.30 6.84
N VAL A 162 -19.78 3.59 6.13
CA VAL A 162 -19.83 3.56 4.67
C VAL A 162 -20.40 4.87 4.13
N ARG A 163 -19.64 5.57 3.28
CA ARG A 163 -20.10 6.78 2.62
C ARG A 163 -20.43 6.49 1.15
N LYS A 164 -21.28 7.33 0.55
CA LYS A 164 -21.65 7.22 -0.88
C LYS A 164 -20.45 7.22 -1.83
N LYS A 165 -19.34 7.88 -1.47
CA LYS A 165 -18.10 7.83 -2.27
C LYS A 165 -17.43 6.46 -2.24
N ASP A 166 -17.54 5.73 -1.13
CA ASP A 166 -16.82 4.47 -0.92
C ASP A 166 -17.44 3.33 -1.76
N ILE A 167 -18.75 3.38 -1.98
CA ILE A 167 -19.49 2.40 -2.79
C ILE A 167 -19.28 2.55 -4.30
N THR A 168 -18.76 3.70 -4.75
CA THR A 168 -18.44 3.94 -6.17
C THR A 168 -17.01 3.55 -6.55
N VAL A 169 -16.22 3.05 -5.58
CA VAL A 169 -14.80 2.72 -5.75
C VAL A 169 -14.64 1.20 -5.84
N ALA A 170 -14.30 0.70 -7.02
CA ALA A 170 -14.16 -0.74 -7.27
C ALA A 170 -13.11 -1.41 -6.38
N LYS A 171 -12.01 -0.70 -6.05
CA LYS A 171 -10.95 -1.20 -5.15
C LYS A 171 -11.52 -1.67 -3.80
N ASN A 172 -12.58 -1.02 -3.30
CA ASN A 172 -13.16 -1.33 -1.99
C ASN A 172 -13.94 -2.66 -1.96
N TYR A 173 -14.21 -3.28 -3.12
CA TYR A 173 -14.87 -4.58 -3.23
C TYR A 173 -13.91 -5.72 -3.56
N LEU A 174 -12.59 -5.45 -3.58
CA LEU A 174 -11.57 -6.45 -3.88
C LEU A 174 -11.19 -7.26 -2.65
N ASN A 175 -11.11 -8.58 -2.79
CA ASN A 175 -10.58 -9.42 -1.70
C ASN A 175 -9.07 -9.19 -1.50
N GLU A 176 -8.51 -9.76 -0.42
CA GLU A 176 -7.10 -9.60 -0.04
C GLU A 176 -6.12 -10.04 -1.14
N ALA A 177 -6.41 -11.14 -1.85
CA ALA A 177 -5.56 -11.59 -2.94
C ALA A 177 -5.61 -10.64 -4.14
N GLU A 178 -6.80 -10.15 -4.50
CA GLU A 178 -7.00 -9.21 -5.61
C GLU A 178 -6.38 -7.84 -5.34
N ILE A 179 -6.55 -7.29 -4.14
CA ILE A 179 -5.96 -5.99 -3.78
C ILE A 179 -4.44 -6.07 -3.73
N THR A 180 -3.87 -7.16 -3.21
CA THR A 180 -2.43 -7.39 -3.19
C THR A 180 -1.87 -7.53 -4.61
N ASN A 181 -2.57 -8.25 -5.49
CA ASN A 181 -2.19 -8.38 -6.89
C ASN A 181 -2.27 -7.03 -7.61
N LEU A 182 -3.37 -6.28 -7.43
CA LEU A 182 -3.55 -4.94 -8.00
C LEU A 182 -2.44 -3.99 -7.53
N ASN A 183 -2.16 -3.95 -6.22
CA ASN A 183 -1.13 -3.11 -5.64
C ASN A 183 0.26 -3.43 -6.23
N ARG A 184 0.55 -4.70 -6.49
CA ARG A 184 1.79 -5.15 -7.13
C ARG A 184 1.89 -4.72 -8.58
N VAL A 185 0.84 -4.93 -9.39
CA VAL A 185 0.82 -4.53 -10.81
C VAL A 185 0.97 -3.03 -10.97
N VAL A 186 0.20 -2.27 -10.20
CA VAL A 186 0.24 -0.80 -10.21
C VAL A 186 1.64 -0.30 -9.87
N THR A 187 2.27 -0.87 -8.85
CA THR A 187 3.65 -0.53 -8.46
C THR A 187 4.64 -0.77 -9.61
N MET A 188 4.61 -1.97 -10.20
CA MET A 188 5.49 -2.34 -11.31
C MET A 188 5.26 -1.47 -12.55
N TRP A 189 4.00 -1.18 -12.88
CA TRP A 189 3.64 -0.29 -13.99
C TRP A 189 4.19 1.13 -13.77
N LEU A 190 4.06 1.67 -12.56
CA LEU A 190 4.58 3.00 -12.24
C LEU A 190 6.10 3.06 -12.34
N ASP A 191 6.82 2.04 -11.89
CA ASP A 191 8.28 1.95 -12.04
C ASP A 191 8.68 1.90 -13.51
N PHE A 192 7.99 1.08 -14.31
CA PHE A 192 8.20 1.00 -15.74
C PHE A 192 7.94 2.35 -16.43
N ALA A 193 6.80 2.98 -16.14
CA ALA A 193 6.42 4.25 -16.76
C ALA A 193 7.39 5.39 -16.37
N GLU A 194 7.88 5.40 -15.13
CA GLU A 194 8.90 6.35 -14.71
C GLU A 194 10.22 6.18 -15.47
N ASP A 195 10.70 4.95 -15.63
CA ASP A 195 11.91 4.66 -16.43
C ASP A 195 11.72 5.09 -17.89
N GLN A 196 10.56 4.80 -18.49
CA GLN A 196 10.25 5.22 -19.86
C GLN A 196 10.25 6.74 -20.02
N ALA A 197 9.66 7.47 -19.06
CA ALA A 197 9.62 8.93 -19.09
C ALA A 197 11.01 9.57 -18.91
N LYS A 198 11.87 9.00 -18.04
CA LYS A 198 13.24 9.49 -17.84
C LYS A 198 14.12 9.39 -19.08
N ARG A 199 13.81 8.48 -20.01
CA ARG A 199 14.57 8.28 -21.26
C ARG A 199 14.32 9.34 -22.34
N GLN A 200 13.65 10.46 -22.00
CA GLN A 200 13.48 11.67 -22.83
C GLN A 200 13.01 11.44 -24.27
N LYS A 201 12.15 10.44 -24.49
CA LYS A 201 11.39 10.35 -25.74
C LYS A 201 10.11 11.15 -25.58
N GLN A 202 9.75 11.93 -26.59
CA GLN A 202 8.42 12.51 -26.67
C GLN A 202 7.42 11.34 -26.80
N ILE A 203 6.49 11.25 -25.85
CA ILE A 203 5.48 10.18 -25.78
C ILE A 203 4.11 10.86 -25.80
N PHE A 204 3.13 10.25 -26.47
CA PHE A 204 1.74 10.70 -26.47
C PHE A 204 0.88 9.83 -25.54
N LEU A 205 -0.31 10.30 -25.16
CA LEU A 205 -1.23 9.52 -24.33
C LEU A 205 -1.58 8.16 -24.94
N ARG A 206 -1.71 8.07 -26.27
CA ARG A 206 -1.94 6.80 -26.97
C ARG A 206 -0.80 5.81 -26.76
N ASP A 207 0.44 6.27 -26.87
CA ASP A 207 1.64 5.43 -26.69
C ASP A 207 1.67 4.83 -25.28
N TRP A 208 1.17 5.56 -24.26
CA TRP A 208 1.06 5.04 -22.90
C TRP A 208 0.04 3.93 -22.75
N GLN A 209 -1.06 3.97 -23.51
CA GLN A 209 -2.02 2.85 -23.55
C GLN A 209 -1.39 1.61 -24.18
N GLU A 210 -0.71 1.78 -25.33
CA GLU A 210 -0.03 0.68 -26.02
C GLU A 210 1.09 0.09 -25.14
N LYS A 211 1.86 0.94 -24.44
CA LYS A 211 2.87 0.49 -23.46
C LYS A 211 2.27 -0.26 -22.29
N LEU A 212 1.10 0.13 -21.78
CA LEU A 212 0.42 -0.60 -20.71
C LEU A 212 -0.01 -1.99 -21.19
N GLU A 213 -0.56 -2.10 -22.40
CA GLU A 213 -0.92 -3.40 -22.97
C GLU A 213 0.29 -4.32 -23.15
N GLN A 214 1.40 -3.78 -23.67
CA GLN A 214 2.66 -4.51 -23.79
C GLN A 214 3.20 -4.94 -22.43
N PHE A 215 3.16 -4.05 -21.44
CA PHE A 215 3.57 -4.33 -20.07
C PHE A 215 2.74 -5.46 -19.45
N LEU A 216 1.41 -5.42 -19.57
CA LEU A 216 0.53 -6.45 -19.03
C LEU A 216 0.75 -7.80 -19.74
N THR A 217 0.83 -7.79 -21.07
CA THR A 217 1.10 -8.99 -21.88
C THR A 217 2.46 -9.59 -21.54
N PHE A 218 3.50 -8.78 -21.41
CA PHE A 218 4.85 -9.24 -21.05
C PHE A 218 4.91 -9.88 -19.65
N ASN A 219 4.01 -9.48 -18.75
CA ASN A 219 3.90 -10.06 -17.41
C ASN A 219 2.89 -11.22 -17.33
N ASP A 220 2.55 -11.83 -18.47
CA ASP A 220 1.60 -12.94 -18.61
C ASP A 220 0.22 -12.63 -17.99
N ARG A 221 -0.26 -11.39 -18.13
CA ARG A 221 -1.57 -10.96 -17.63
C ARG A 221 -2.59 -10.84 -18.74
N GLU A 222 -3.82 -11.15 -18.41
CA GLU A 222 -4.94 -10.91 -19.30
C GLU A 222 -5.16 -9.41 -19.52
N VAL A 223 -5.36 -9.04 -20.78
CA VAL A 223 -5.55 -7.65 -21.19
C VAL A 223 -6.98 -7.46 -21.66
N LEU A 224 -7.67 -6.50 -21.06
CA LEU A 224 -9.02 -6.12 -21.47
C LEU A 224 -9.05 -5.73 -22.96
N GLN A 225 -9.86 -6.46 -23.73
CA GLN A 225 -10.20 -6.18 -25.11
C GLN A 225 -11.48 -5.34 -25.16
N GLY A 226 -11.43 -4.15 -25.76
CA GLY A 226 -12.58 -3.24 -25.82
C GLY A 226 -12.89 -2.55 -24.49
N ALA A 227 -14.18 -2.33 -24.20
CA ALA A 227 -14.65 -1.53 -23.06
C ALA A 227 -15.18 -2.35 -21.87
N GLY A 228 -15.23 -3.69 -21.98
CA GLY A 228 -15.96 -4.57 -21.07
C GLY A 228 -17.44 -4.71 -21.44
N ASN A 229 -18.19 -5.48 -20.65
CA ASN A 229 -19.59 -5.81 -20.93
C ASN A 229 -20.60 -4.89 -20.21
N ILE A 230 -20.17 -4.23 -19.11
CA ILE A 230 -21.03 -3.37 -18.30
C ILE A 230 -20.50 -1.94 -18.30
N SER A 231 -21.35 -0.99 -18.66
CA SER A 231 -21.03 0.44 -18.61
C SER A 231 -21.29 1.03 -17.23
N LYS A 232 -20.54 2.07 -16.86
CA LYS A 232 -20.77 2.81 -15.61
C LYS A 232 -22.20 3.36 -15.50
N LYS A 233 -22.80 3.75 -16.64
CA LYS A 233 -24.17 4.28 -16.67
C LYS A 233 -25.20 3.23 -16.24
N GLN A 234 -25.01 1.97 -16.63
CA GLN A 234 -25.90 0.87 -16.21
C GLN A 234 -25.80 0.61 -14.71
N VAL A 235 -24.59 0.68 -14.13
CA VAL A 235 -24.39 0.55 -12.68
C VAL A 235 -25.04 1.69 -11.90
N ASP A 236 -24.94 2.92 -12.42
CA ASP A 236 -25.55 4.11 -11.79
C ASP A 236 -27.09 4.12 -11.94
N GLU A 237 -27.65 3.52 -12.99
CA GLU A 237 -29.09 3.42 -13.28
C GLU A 237 -29.81 2.29 -12.52
N GLU A 238 -29.10 1.23 -12.12
CA GLU A 238 -29.68 0.10 -11.38
C GLU A 238 -30.07 0.41 -9.92
N ASP A 239 -29.84 1.65 -9.47
CA ASP A 239 -30.39 2.20 -8.23
C ASP A 239 -30.23 1.24 -7.02
N PHE A 240 -29.00 0.73 -6.82
CA PHE A 240 -28.58 0.00 -5.61
C PHE A 240 -28.68 0.85 -4.32
N TYR A 241 -29.13 2.10 -4.42
CA TYR A 241 -29.10 3.15 -3.41
C TYR A 241 -30.42 3.32 -2.63
N LYS A 242 -31.36 2.37 -2.75
CA LYS A 242 -32.61 2.35 -1.97
C LYS A 242 -32.49 1.53 -0.70
#